data_AF-H1YAN7-F1
#
_entry.id   AF-H1YAN7-F1
#
_cell.length_a   1.000
_cell.length_b   1.000
_cell.length_c   1.000
_cell.angle_alpha   90.00
_cell.angle_beta   90.00
_cell.angle_gamma   90.00
#
_symmetry.space_group_name_H-M   'P 1'
#
loop_
_entity.id
_entity.type
_entity.pdbx_description
1 polymer ?
#
loop_
_entity_poly.entity_id
_entity_poly.type
_entity_poly.pdbx_seq_one_letter_code
_entity_poly.pdbx_strand_id
1 'polypeptide(L)'
;MESPDIVKQTWQQLAGRLTDRFNSEGYEVVHQQSDDLVYGSCYIIWSNNEDALRLTWDGKEGWFILEESLLPLSPAGIWTEIIIAPFDAERPDPVYAKAIIQDIIDSLD
;
A
#
# COMPACT_ATOMS: atom_id res chain seq x y z
N MET A 1 -22.71 -2.42 -9.30
CA MET A 1 -22.17 -2.68 -7.95
C MET A 1 -20.86 -3.42 -8.17
N GLU A 2 -19.79 -2.68 -8.48
CA GLU A 2 -18.53 -3.21 -9.06
C GLU A 2 -17.25 -2.53 -8.50
N SER A 3 -17.40 -1.39 -7.80
CA SER A 3 -16.29 -0.58 -7.27
C SER A 3 -15.47 -1.26 -6.15
N PRO A 4 -16.07 -1.95 -5.16
CA PRO A 4 -15.30 -2.57 -4.06
C PRO A 4 -14.35 -3.67 -4.52
N ASP A 5 -14.72 -4.41 -5.58
CA ASP A 5 -13.91 -5.51 -6.09
C ASP A 5 -12.65 -5.02 -6.80
N ILE A 6 -12.73 -3.89 -7.51
CA ILE A 6 -11.58 -3.34 -8.23
C ILE A 6 -10.55 -2.75 -7.25
N VAL A 7 -10.99 -2.06 -6.20
CA VAL A 7 -10.09 -1.57 -5.15
C VAL A 7 -9.34 -2.74 -4.52
N LYS A 8 -10.07 -3.80 -4.15
CA LYS A 8 -9.50 -5.00 -3.53
C LYS A 8 -8.49 -5.69 -4.46
N GLN A 9 -8.81 -5.81 -5.75
CA GLN A 9 -7.88 -6.36 -6.74
C GLN A 9 -6.65 -5.46 -6.94
N THR A 10 -6.84 -4.14 -6.93
CA THR A 10 -5.75 -3.15 -7.05
C THR A 10 -4.79 -3.28 -5.88
N TRP A 11 -5.33 -3.29 -4.66
CA TRP A 11 -4.58 -3.52 -3.43
C TRP A 11 -3.79 -4.83 -3.48
N GLN A 12 -4.45 -5.95 -3.83
CA GLN A 12 -3.80 -7.26 -3.88
C GLN A 12 -2.65 -7.30 -4.89
N GLN A 13 -2.84 -6.71 -6.08
CA GLN A 13 -1.79 -6.64 -7.09
C GLN A 13 -0.63 -5.74 -6.65
N LEU A 14 -0.93 -4.57 -6.06
CA LEU A 14 0.08 -3.64 -5.58
C LEU A 14 0.91 -4.26 -4.44
N ALA A 15 0.24 -4.80 -3.42
CA ALA A 15 0.87 -5.46 -2.29
C ALA A 15 1.72 -6.67 -2.74
N GLY A 16 1.24 -7.46 -3.71
CA GLY A 16 1.99 -8.58 -4.27
C GLY A 16 3.28 -8.13 -4.97
N ARG A 17 3.18 -7.16 -5.89
CA ARG A 17 4.35 -6.65 -6.63
C ARG A 17 5.39 -6.00 -5.70
N LEU A 18 4.93 -5.20 -4.73
CA LEU A 18 5.81 -4.58 -3.74
C LEU A 18 6.45 -5.62 -2.82
N THR A 19 5.70 -6.66 -2.43
CA THR A 19 6.28 -7.77 -1.65
C THR A 19 7.38 -8.49 -2.42
N ASP A 20 7.16 -8.82 -3.69
CA ASP A 20 8.18 -9.47 -4.52
C ASP A 20 9.45 -8.60 -4.64
N ARG A 21 9.26 -7.29 -4.84
CA ARG A 21 10.35 -6.31 -4.90
C ARG A 21 11.09 -6.23 -3.57
N PHE A 22 10.42 -5.89 -2.48
CA PHE A 22 11.05 -5.66 -1.17
C PHE A 22 11.67 -6.94 -0.60
N ASN A 23 11.11 -8.11 -0.88
CA ASN A 23 11.75 -9.39 -0.55
C ASN A 23 13.12 -9.54 -1.25
N SER A 24 13.24 -9.08 -2.50
CA SER A 24 14.53 -9.10 -3.22
C SER A 24 15.56 -8.11 -2.64
N GLU A 25 15.08 -7.10 -1.92
CA GLU A 25 15.87 -6.07 -1.22
C GLU A 25 16.16 -6.44 0.25
N GLY A 26 15.69 -7.61 0.71
CA GLY A 26 15.96 -8.13 2.07
C GLY A 26 14.92 -7.74 3.13
N TYR A 27 13.79 -7.16 2.73
CA TYR A 27 12.67 -6.94 3.63
C TYR A 27 11.80 -8.19 3.74
N GLU A 28 11.12 -8.35 4.87
CA GLU A 28 10.12 -9.39 5.10
C GLU A 28 8.81 -8.78 5.59
N VAL A 29 7.68 -9.42 5.28
CA VAL A 29 6.38 -9.01 5.84
C VAL A 29 6.35 -9.28 7.34
N VAL A 30 6.27 -8.22 8.14
CA VAL A 30 6.23 -8.31 9.61
C VAL A 30 4.83 -8.11 10.17
N HIS A 31 3.97 -7.40 9.43
CA HIS A 31 2.59 -7.20 9.84
C HIS A 31 1.67 -6.94 8.65
N GLN A 32 0.42 -7.40 8.75
CA GLN A 32 -0.61 -7.14 7.76
C GLN A 32 -1.97 -7.13 8.44
N GLN A 33 -2.82 -6.18 8.05
CA GLN A 33 -4.18 -6.06 8.56
C GLN A 33 -5.12 -5.63 7.43
N SER A 34 -6.27 -6.27 7.32
CA SER A 34 -7.40 -5.76 6.56
C SER A 34 -8.60 -5.59 7.47
N ASP A 35 -9.22 -4.42 7.45
CA ASP A 35 -10.41 -4.15 8.25
C ASP A 35 -11.59 -3.77 7.35
N ASP A 36 -12.44 -4.77 7.07
CA ASP A 36 -13.65 -4.58 6.29
C ASP A 36 -14.66 -3.63 6.99
N LEU A 37 -14.53 -3.40 8.30
CA LEU A 37 -15.42 -2.51 9.07
C LEU A 37 -15.00 -1.03 9.01
N VAL A 38 -13.78 -0.72 8.54
CA VAL A 38 -13.24 0.64 8.45
C VAL A 38 -13.12 1.06 6.99
N TYR A 39 -14.26 1.12 6.28
CA TYR A 39 -14.30 1.48 4.84
C TYR A 39 -13.44 0.57 3.95
N GLY A 40 -13.09 -0.64 4.41
CA GLY A 40 -12.19 -1.56 3.71
C GLY A 40 -10.71 -1.16 3.78
N SER A 41 -10.33 -0.24 4.67
CA SER A 41 -8.93 0.15 4.86
C SER A 41 -8.07 -1.05 5.22
N CYS A 42 -6.87 -1.10 4.66
CA CYS A 42 -5.91 -2.17 4.92
C CYS A 42 -4.49 -1.65 4.82
N TYR A 43 -3.57 -2.35 5.47
CA TYR A 43 -2.15 -2.05 5.37
C TYR A 43 -1.30 -3.32 5.46
N ILE A 44 -0.08 -3.21 4.95
CA ILE A 44 0.98 -4.21 5.07
C ILE A 44 2.29 -3.50 5.41
N ILE A 45 3.07 -4.11 6.29
CA ILE A 45 4.36 -3.60 6.76
C ILE A 45 5.44 -4.61 6.41
N TRP A 46 6.49 -4.13 5.74
CA TRP A 46 7.72 -4.86 5.50
C TRP A 46 8.87 -4.28 6.33
N SER A 47 9.84 -5.10 6.73
CA SER A 47 11.03 -4.62 7.46
C SER A 47 12.26 -5.48 7.17
N ASN A 48 13.45 -4.87 7.17
CA ASN A 48 14.75 -5.53 6.99
C ASN A 48 15.63 -5.50 8.27
N ASN A 49 15.05 -5.14 9.43
CA ASN A 49 15.71 -4.87 10.72
C ASN A 49 16.46 -3.52 10.86
N GLU A 50 16.51 -2.69 9.83
CA GLU A 50 17.05 -1.32 9.90
C GLU A 50 15.92 -0.28 9.78
N ASP A 51 15.02 -0.49 8.83
CA ASP A 51 13.84 0.34 8.59
C ASP A 51 12.59 -0.53 8.34
N ALA A 52 11.46 0.14 8.17
CA ALA A 52 10.19 -0.46 7.86
C ALA A 52 9.46 0.36 6.80
N LEU A 53 8.82 -0.34 5.88
CA LEU A 53 7.96 0.23 4.83
C LEU A 53 6.53 -0.15 5.12
N ARG A 54 5.60 0.78 4.93
CA ARG A 54 4.16 0.54 5.08
C ARG A 54 3.43 0.99 3.84
N LEU A 55 2.71 0.05 3.23
CA LEU A 55 1.68 0.39 2.25
C LEU A 55 0.33 0.42 2.96
N THR A 56 -0.43 1.48 2.77
CA THR A 56 -1.77 1.67 3.32
C THR A 56 -2.74 1.96 2.18
N TRP A 57 -3.88 1.29 2.19
CA TRP A 57 -5.10 1.72 1.52
C TRP A 57 -5.99 2.41 2.56
N ASP A 58 -6.19 3.72 2.42
CA ASP A 58 -7.19 4.46 3.18
C ASP A 58 -8.51 4.44 2.40
N GLY A 59 -9.42 3.55 2.79
CA GLY A 59 -10.73 3.42 2.16
C GLY A 59 -11.69 4.59 2.45
N LYS A 60 -11.39 5.44 3.43
CA LYS A 60 -12.20 6.62 3.75
C LYS A 60 -11.89 7.78 2.83
N GLU A 61 -10.61 8.05 2.62
CA GLU A 61 -10.13 9.16 1.76
C GLU A 61 -9.85 8.69 0.31
N GLY A 62 -9.77 7.39 0.09
CA GLY A 62 -9.59 6.76 -1.22
C GLY A 62 -8.15 6.80 -1.72
N TRP A 63 -7.15 6.63 -0.85
CA TRP A 63 -5.73 6.79 -1.21
C TRP A 63 -4.91 5.52 -0.98
N PHE A 64 -3.95 5.27 -1.87
CA PHE A 64 -2.80 4.42 -1.59
C PHE A 64 -1.65 5.28 -1.09
N ILE A 65 -1.06 4.89 0.03
CA ILE A 65 0.02 5.61 0.68
C ILE A 65 1.15 4.62 0.94
N LEU A 66 2.35 4.94 0.48
CA LEU A 66 3.57 4.22 0.82
C LEU A 66 4.45 5.11 1.69
N GLU A 67 4.85 4.60 2.84
CA GLU A 67 5.61 5.33 3.86
C GLU A 67 6.82 4.51 4.35
N GLU A 68 7.82 5.19 4.88
CA GLU A 68 8.98 4.61 5.56
C GLU A 68 9.10 5.08 7.02
N SER A 69 9.74 4.26 7.86
CA SER A 69 10.17 4.67 9.18
C SER A 69 11.40 3.87 9.62
N LEU A 70 12.27 4.49 10.43
CA LEU A 70 13.44 3.81 10.98
C LEU A 70 13.04 2.93 12.19
N LEU A 71 13.77 1.83 12.38
CA LEU A 71 13.58 0.99 13.56
C LEU A 71 14.32 1.53 14.80
N PRO A 72 13.83 1.22 16.03
CA PRO A 72 12.61 0.47 16.31
C PRO A 72 11.34 1.28 16.05
N LEU A 73 10.29 0.63 15.54
CA LEU A 73 8.97 1.25 15.40
C LEU A 73 8.47 1.71 16.78
N SER A 74 8.12 2.99 16.87
CA SER A 74 7.52 3.60 18.04
C SER A 74 6.07 4.00 17.72
N PRO A 75 5.12 3.88 18.65
CA PRO A 75 3.77 4.43 18.47
C PRO A 75 3.77 5.94 18.19
N ALA A 76 4.81 6.66 18.61
CA ALA A 76 5.04 8.08 18.33
C ALA A 76 6.08 8.30 17.21
N GLY A 77 6.56 7.24 16.58
CA GLY A 77 7.46 7.29 15.44
C GLY A 77 6.79 7.96 14.25
N ILE A 78 7.54 8.79 13.55
CA ILE A 78 7.05 9.47 12.35
C ILE A 78 7.26 8.52 11.17
N TRP A 79 6.18 8.32 10.42
CA TRP A 79 6.23 7.74 9.08
C TRP A 79 6.47 8.87 8.10
N THR A 80 7.48 8.72 7.24
CA THR A 80 7.74 9.64 6.15
C THR A 80 7.01 9.14 4.93
N GLU A 81 6.14 9.97 4.36
CA GLU A 81 5.43 9.67 3.12
C GLU A 81 6.42 9.62 1.96
N ILE A 82 6.45 8.49 1.27
CA ILE A 82 7.24 8.31 0.03
C ILE A 82 6.34 8.63 -1.16
N ILE A 83 5.14 8.02 -1.20
CA ILE A 83 4.20 8.11 -2.32
C ILE A 83 2.77 8.22 -1.78
N ILE A 84 1.99 9.12 -2.36
CA ILE A 84 0.54 9.19 -2.19
C ILE A 84 -0.10 9.15 -3.58
N ALA A 85 -0.96 8.15 -3.80
CA ALA A 85 -1.67 7.97 -5.06
C ALA A 85 -3.19 7.93 -4.80
N PRO A 86 -3.96 8.89 -5.34
CA PRO A 86 -5.41 8.88 -5.20
C PRO A 86 -6.04 7.78 -6.06
N PHE A 87 -7.05 7.11 -5.51
CA PHE A 87 -7.87 6.14 -6.21
C PHE A 87 -9.33 6.62 -6.27
N ASP A 88 -9.79 6.93 -7.48
CA ASP A 88 -11.18 7.25 -7.72
C ASP A 88 -12.03 5.96 -7.77
N ALA A 89 -12.64 5.60 -6.63
CA ALA A 89 -13.52 4.45 -6.53
C ALA A 89 -14.81 4.58 -7.35
N GLU A 90 -15.19 5.79 -7.78
CA GLU A 90 -16.33 6.02 -8.66
C GLU A 90 -15.99 5.78 -10.13
N ARG A 91 -14.70 5.56 -10.44
CA ARG A 91 -14.21 5.10 -11.74
C ARG A 91 -13.71 3.66 -11.66
N PRO A 92 -14.62 2.67 -11.71
CA PRO A 92 -14.27 1.26 -11.71
C PRO A 92 -13.67 0.84 -13.07
N ASP A 93 -12.53 1.43 -13.45
CA ASP A 93 -11.82 1.11 -14.68
C ASP A 93 -10.55 0.30 -14.36
N PRO A 94 -10.46 -0.97 -14.78
CA PRO A 94 -9.26 -1.79 -14.63
C PRO A 94 -8.01 -1.17 -15.28
N VAL A 95 -8.17 -0.36 -16.34
CA VAL A 95 -7.05 0.35 -16.98
C VAL A 95 -6.52 1.44 -16.05
N TYR A 96 -7.41 2.20 -15.41
CA TYR A 96 -7.06 3.19 -14.39
C TYR A 96 -6.35 2.55 -13.20
N ALA A 97 -6.89 1.46 -12.66
CA ALA A 97 -6.27 0.70 -11.58
C ALA A 97 -4.86 0.22 -11.94
N LYS A 98 -4.67 -0.31 -13.15
CA LYS A 98 -3.36 -0.75 -13.64
C LYS A 98 -2.38 0.43 -13.80
N ALA A 99 -2.85 1.58 -14.25
CA ALA A 99 -2.04 2.79 -14.35
C ALA A 99 -1.52 3.22 -12.98
N ILE A 100 -2.39 3.27 -11.96
CA ILE A 100 -1.96 3.58 -10.58
C ILE A 100 -0.89 2.61 -10.08
N ILE A 101 -1.10 1.31 -10.27
CA ILE A 101 -0.11 0.31 -9.84
C ILE A 101 1.23 0.57 -10.52
N GLN A 102 1.21 0.85 -11.82
CA GLN A 102 2.42 1.09 -12.59
C GLN A 102 3.12 2.38 -12.15
N ASP A 103 2.36 3.46 -11.95
CA ASP A 103 2.88 4.76 -11.49
C ASP A 103 3.56 4.64 -10.12
N ILE A 104 2.97 3.91 -9.16
CA ILE A 104 3.57 3.70 -7.83
C ILE A 104 4.87 2.90 -7.95
N ILE A 105 4.88 1.82 -8.76
CA ILE A 105 6.06 0.96 -8.92
C ILE A 105 7.19 1.71 -9.62
N ASP A 106 6.89 2.45 -10.69
CA ASP A 106 7.88 3.21 -11.46
C ASP A 106 8.45 4.40 -10.67
N SER A 107 7.69 4.94 -9.71
CA SER A 107 8.16 6.02 -8.82
C SER A 107 9.22 5.57 -7.80
N LEU A 108 9.47 4.27 -7.69
CA LEU A 108 10.45 3.69 -6.77
C LEU A 108 11.78 3.33 -7.46
N ASP A 109 11.89 3.47 -8.79
CA ASP A 109 13.12 3.22 -9.58
C ASP A 109 13.91 4.52 -9.84
#